data_AF-A0A2V2F302-F1
#
_entry.id   AF-A0A2V2F302-F1
#
_cell.length_a   1.000
_cell.length_b   1.000
_cell.length_c   1.000
_cell.angle_alpha   90.00
_cell.angle_beta   90.00
_cell.angle_gamma   90.00
#
_symmetry.space_group_name_H-M   'P 1'
#
loop_
_entity.id
_entity.type
_entity.pdbx_description
1 polymer ?
#
loop_
_entity_poly.entity_id
_entity_poly.type
_entity_poly.pdbx_seq_one_letter_code
_entity_poly.pdbx_strand_id
1 'polypeptide(L)'
;MSALRDFFAELGDYLGEKYFSPDLGDLNYLNSDAAVRFLPLCIVGLCAGIFLAALIYYYNCEYLGRAVRRLYAAGAFSPEEAKTLAEIRCDSRAYRKNLRRDTVLSKYVRPAEEDGAAESARYYIPEDRRATALKRYKPLHGGIASLIGILIACVALCFILLYYTPDVVRLADNAIGLIK
;
A
#
# COMPACT_ATOMS: atom_id res chain seq x y z
N MET A 1 12.90 22.89 -16.08
CA MET A 1 12.69 22.56 -14.64
C MET A 1 11.99 23.68 -13.86
N SER A 2 12.10 24.96 -14.22
CA SER A 2 11.35 26.06 -13.58
C SER A 2 9.83 25.97 -13.78
N ALA A 3 9.37 25.85 -15.02
CA ALA A 3 7.93 25.82 -15.36
C ALA A 3 7.14 24.70 -14.66
N LEU A 4 7.78 23.55 -14.41
CA LEU A 4 7.15 22.42 -13.74
C LEU A 4 6.94 22.70 -12.24
N ARG A 5 7.91 23.36 -11.59
CA ARG A 5 7.81 23.78 -10.20
C ARG A 5 6.76 24.86 -10.03
N ASP A 6 6.72 25.82 -10.95
CA ASP A 6 5.77 26.93 -10.89
C ASP A 6 4.32 26.42 -11.08
N PHE A 7 4.11 25.45 -11.99
CA PHE A 7 2.85 24.73 -12.13
C PHE A 7 2.42 23.99 -10.84
N PHE A 8 3.34 23.29 -10.18
CA PHE A 8 3.02 22.62 -8.92
C PHE A 8 2.73 23.59 -7.76
N ALA A 9 3.36 24.76 -7.75
CA ALA A 9 3.08 25.82 -6.79
C ALA A 9 1.67 26.38 -7.02
N GLU A 10 1.34 26.77 -8.25
CA GLU A 10 0.01 27.29 -8.61
C GLU A 10 -1.10 26.27 -8.35
N LEU A 11 -0.87 25.00 -8.66
CA LEU A 11 -1.80 23.92 -8.36
C LEU A 11 -1.93 23.69 -6.85
N GLY A 12 -0.84 23.81 -6.10
CA GLY A 12 -0.84 23.77 -4.64
C GLY A 12 -1.66 24.89 -4.03
N ASP A 13 -1.50 26.13 -4.51
CA ASP A 13 -2.23 27.30 -4.07
C ASP A 13 -3.73 27.17 -4.39
N TYR A 14 -4.07 26.78 -5.62
CA TYR A 14 -5.45 26.51 -6.03
C TYR A 14 -6.12 25.44 -5.17
N LEU A 15 -5.42 24.32 -4.92
CA LEU A 15 -5.96 23.25 -4.08
C LEU A 15 -6.08 23.69 -2.62
N GLY A 16 -5.12 24.46 -2.13
CA GLY A 16 -5.10 25.02 -0.78
C GLY A 16 -6.31 25.92 -0.55
N GLU A 17 -6.51 26.92 -1.40
CA GLU A 17 -7.64 27.84 -1.30
C GLU A 17 -8.98 27.14 -1.49
N LYS A 18 -9.10 26.29 -2.51
CA LYS A 18 -10.39 25.69 -2.86
C LYS A 18 -10.85 24.57 -1.91
N TYR A 19 -9.93 23.76 -1.40
CA TYR A 19 -10.28 22.54 -0.66
C TYR A 19 -9.81 22.52 0.80
N PHE A 20 -8.73 23.25 1.15
CA PHE A 20 -8.22 23.29 2.52
C PHE A 20 -8.61 24.54 3.30
N SER A 21 -8.98 25.61 2.59
CA SER A 21 -9.49 26.87 3.15
C SER A 21 -10.78 27.33 2.46
N PRO A 22 -11.78 26.44 2.25
CA PRO A 22 -13.00 26.84 1.55
C PRO A 22 -13.73 27.93 2.36
N ASP A 23 -14.22 28.96 1.66
CA ASP A 23 -15.14 29.93 2.25
C ASP A 23 -16.50 29.25 2.48
N LEU A 24 -16.76 28.90 3.74
CA LEU A 24 -17.94 28.14 4.13
C LEU A 24 -19.14 29.03 4.42
N GLY A 25 -18.96 30.36 4.44
CA GLY A 25 -19.93 31.32 4.93
C GLY A 25 -20.08 31.29 6.46
N ASP A 26 -21.06 32.03 6.98
CA ASP A 26 -21.32 32.10 8.43
C ASP A 26 -21.92 30.77 8.94
N LEU A 27 -21.14 30.01 9.69
CA LEU A 27 -21.59 28.82 10.44
C LEU A 27 -22.14 29.24 11.81
N ASN A 28 -23.33 28.76 12.16
CA ASN A 28 -24.03 29.21 13.38
C ASN A 28 -23.61 28.41 14.63
N TYR A 29 -23.20 27.15 14.47
CA TYR A 29 -22.94 26.23 15.58
C TYR A 29 -21.56 25.57 15.51
N LEU A 30 -21.01 25.35 14.32
CA LEU A 30 -19.70 24.76 14.06
C LEU A 30 -18.62 25.83 13.84
N ASN A 31 -18.40 26.70 14.82
CA ASN A 31 -17.50 27.85 14.67
C ASN A 31 -16.04 27.58 15.16
N SER A 32 -15.56 26.34 15.07
CA SER A 32 -14.15 26.04 15.33
C SER A 32 -13.41 25.93 14.00
N ASP A 33 -12.79 27.05 13.61
CA ASP A 33 -11.94 27.21 12.43
C ASP A 33 -10.88 26.07 12.34
N ALA A 34 -10.48 25.52 13.49
CA ALA A 34 -9.60 24.36 13.59
C ALA A 34 -10.25 23.04 13.13
N ALA A 35 -11.48 22.71 13.54
CA ALA A 35 -12.12 21.43 13.18
C ALA A 35 -12.45 21.37 11.68
N VAL A 36 -12.88 22.51 11.13
CA VAL A 36 -13.19 22.67 9.72
C VAL A 36 -11.93 22.50 8.84
N ARG A 37 -10.81 23.13 9.23
CA ARG A 37 -9.52 22.98 8.53
C ARG A 37 -8.89 21.58 8.70
N PHE A 38 -9.24 20.88 9.78
CA PHE A 38 -8.71 19.53 10.04
C PHE A 38 -9.39 18.44 9.20
N LEU A 39 -10.62 18.65 8.76
CA LEU A 39 -11.38 17.64 8.01
C LEU A 39 -10.75 17.29 6.64
N PRO A 40 -10.31 18.26 5.79
CA PRO A 40 -9.54 17.96 4.58
C PRO A 40 -8.26 17.14 4.84
N LEU A 41 -7.54 17.46 5.91
CA LEU A 41 -6.33 16.73 6.30
C LEU A 41 -6.64 15.27 6.69
N CYS A 42 -7.78 15.04 7.37
CA CYS A 42 -8.25 13.69 7.69
C CYS A 42 -8.58 12.89 6.43
N ILE A 43 -9.27 13.50 5.46
CA ILE A 43 -9.64 12.87 4.19
C ILE A 43 -8.39 12.45 3.43
N VAL A 44 -7.42 13.36 3.29
CA VAL A 44 -6.15 13.07 2.61
C VAL A 44 -5.36 11.99 3.36
N GLY A 45 -5.28 12.10 4.69
CA GLY A 45 -4.61 11.11 5.55
C GLY A 45 -5.22 9.71 5.42
N LEU A 46 -6.55 9.61 5.38
CA LEU A 46 -7.26 8.35 5.18
C LEU A 46 -6.97 7.76 3.80
N CYS A 47 -7.08 8.55 2.74
CA CYS A 47 -6.81 8.09 1.37
C CYS A 47 -5.35 7.64 1.19
N ALA A 48 -4.41 8.40 1.77
CA ALA A 48 -2.99 8.05 1.80
C ALA A 48 -2.74 6.76 2.59
N GLY A 49 -3.40 6.59 3.74
CA GLY A 49 -3.33 5.36 4.55
C GLY A 49 -3.82 4.13 3.81
N ILE A 50 -4.94 4.23 3.08
CA ILE A 50 -5.47 3.15 2.23
C ILE A 50 -4.46 2.77 1.14
N PHE A 51 -3.89 3.77 0.47
CA PHE A 51 -2.89 3.51 -0.57
C PHE A 51 -1.61 2.88 -0.01
N LEU A 52 -1.14 3.35 1.14
CA LEU A 52 0.01 2.78 1.84
C LEU A 52 -0.25 1.32 2.24
N ALA A 53 -1.45 1.01 2.75
CA ALA A 53 -1.85 -0.37 3.06
C ALA A 53 -1.81 -1.27 1.81
N ALA A 54 -2.29 -0.76 0.66
CA ALA A 54 -2.21 -1.48 -0.61
C ALA A 54 -0.77 -1.71 -1.06
N LEU A 55 0.14 -0.73 -0.90
CA LEU A 55 1.57 -0.89 -1.18
C LEU A 55 2.21 -1.98 -0.31
N ILE A 56 1.94 -1.96 0.99
CA ILE A 56 2.45 -2.97 1.94
C ILE A 56 1.91 -4.35 1.57
N TYR A 57 0.63 -4.45 1.24
CA TYR A 57 0.00 -5.70 0.81
C TYR A 57 0.62 -6.23 -0.48
N TYR A 58 0.79 -5.38 -1.50
CA TYR A 58 1.44 -5.76 -2.75
C TYR A 58 2.89 -6.20 -2.53
N TYR A 59 3.66 -5.47 -1.72
CA TYR A 59 5.04 -5.87 -1.40
C TYR A 59 5.09 -7.25 -0.75
N ASN A 60 4.26 -7.48 0.26
CA ASN A 60 4.27 -8.73 1.01
C ASN A 60 3.69 -9.91 0.23
N CYS A 61 2.52 -9.77 -0.38
CA CYS A 61 1.80 -10.88 -1.01
C CYS A 61 2.18 -11.07 -2.48
N GLU A 62 2.39 -9.97 -3.22
CA GLU A 62 2.67 -10.04 -4.65
C GLU A 62 4.17 -10.11 -4.91
N TYR A 63 4.95 -9.10 -4.49
CA TYR A 63 6.39 -9.02 -4.74
C TYR A 63 7.13 -10.19 -4.07
N LEU A 64 7.06 -10.33 -2.74
CA LEU A 64 7.75 -11.43 -2.04
C LEU A 64 7.16 -12.80 -2.39
N GLY A 65 5.85 -12.88 -2.63
CA GLY A 65 5.17 -14.11 -3.03
C GLY A 65 5.64 -14.69 -4.36
N ARG A 66 6.26 -13.89 -5.25
CA ARG A 66 6.85 -14.41 -6.49
C ARG A 66 7.92 -15.47 -6.24
N ALA A 67 8.74 -15.32 -5.21
CA ALA A 67 9.76 -16.31 -4.86
C ALA A 67 9.11 -17.65 -4.50
N VAL A 68 8.08 -17.64 -3.65
CA VAL A 68 7.33 -18.84 -3.25
C VAL A 68 6.65 -19.49 -4.44
N ARG A 69 5.96 -18.71 -5.29
CA ARG A 69 5.28 -19.23 -6.48
C ARG A 69 6.24 -19.87 -7.47
N ARG A 70 7.44 -19.28 -7.65
CA ARG A 70 8.46 -19.83 -8.55
C ARG A 70 9.16 -21.06 -7.98
N LEU A 71 9.44 -21.10 -6.68
CA LEU A 71 9.91 -22.32 -6.01
C LEU A 71 8.91 -23.45 -6.15
N TYR A 72 7.61 -23.15 -5.97
CA TYR A 72 6.54 -24.11 -6.17
C TYR A 72 6.47 -24.61 -7.62
N ALA A 73 6.51 -23.72 -8.60
CA ALA A 73 6.49 -24.08 -10.02
C ALA A 73 7.74 -24.87 -10.44
N ALA A 74 8.86 -24.65 -9.74
CA ALA A 74 10.12 -25.33 -9.96
C ALA A 74 10.23 -26.71 -9.28
N GLY A 75 9.21 -27.11 -8.51
CA GLY A 75 9.18 -28.39 -7.79
C GLY A 75 10.12 -28.46 -6.59
N ALA A 76 10.57 -27.33 -6.05
CA ALA A 76 11.55 -27.31 -4.95
C ALA A 76 10.88 -27.62 -3.59
N PHE A 77 10.55 -28.90 -3.35
CA PHE A 77 9.84 -29.35 -2.14
C PHE A 77 10.74 -30.08 -1.13
N SER A 78 11.91 -30.51 -1.58
CA SER A 78 12.91 -31.19 -0.76
C SER A 78 14.25 -30.45 -0.74
N PRO A 79 15.14 -30.74 0.23
CA PRO A 79 16.49 -30.18 0.25
C PRO A 79 17.29 -30.50 -1.02
N GLU A 80 17.07 -31.66 -1.62
CA GLU A 80 17.76 -32.12 -2.84
C GLU A 80 17.30 -31.34 -4.08
N GLU A 81 16.03 -30.96 -4.13
CA GLU A 81 15.43 -30.17 -5.21
C GLU A 81 15.49 -28.65 -4.96
N ALA A 82 16.19 -28.24 -3.90
CA ALA A 82 16.28 -26.84 -3.51
C ALA A 82 16.96 -26.01 -4.60
N LYS A 83 16.40 -24.84 -4.89
CA LYS A 83 16.90 -23.95 -5.96
C LYS A 83 17.45 -22.65 -5.41
N THR A 84 18.46 -22.11 -6.10
CA THR A 84 19.01 -20.80 -5.77
C THR A 84 18.05 -19.68 -6.19
N LEU A 85 18.16 -18.51 -5.54
CA LEU A 85 17.40 -17.32 -5.93
C LEU A 85 17.68 -16.87 -7.37
N ALA A 86 18.90 -17.10 -7.86
CA ALA A 86 19.31 -16.84 -9.24
C ALA A 86 18.56 -17.75 -10.23
N GLU A 87 18.47 -19.05 -9.94
CA GLU A 87 17.76 -20.03 -10.79
C GLU A 87 16.27 -19.70 -10.92
N ILE A 88 15.62 -19.24 -9.84
CA ILE A 88 14.21 -18.81 -9.88
C ILE A 88 14.04 -17.36 -10.36
N ARG A 89 15.09 -16.71 -10.87
CA ARG A 89 15.09 -15.31 -11.34
C ARG A 89 14.57 -14.31 -10.28
N CYS A 90 14.80 -14.59 -9.01
CA CYS A 90 14.46 -13.75 -7.86
C CYS A 90 15.72 -13.29 -7.12
N ASP A 91 16.77 -12.95 -7.88
CA ASP A 91 18.03 -12.49 -7.31
C ASP A 91 18.03 -10.99 -7.03
N SER A 92 17.25 -10.56 -6.04
CA SER A 92 17.28 -9.18 -5.57
C SER A 92 17.69 -9.10 -4.11
N ARG A 93 18.35 -7.99 -3.73
CA ARG A 93 18.75 -7.71 -2.35
C ARG A 93 17.56 -7.76 -1.38
N ALA A 94 16.35 -7.44 -1.86
CA ALA A 94 15.13 -7.52 -1.07
C ALA A 94 14.80 -8.97 -0.67
N TYR A 95 14.87 -9.94 -1.59
CA TYR A 95 14.63 -11.35 -1.26
C TYR A 95 15.69 -11.88 -0.29
N ARG A 96 16.98 -11.62 -0.57
CA ARG A 96 18.09 -12.05 0.30
C ARG A 96 17.93 -11.50 1.74
N LYS A 97 17.54 -10.23 1.87
CA LYS A 97 17.30 -9.59 3.18
C LYS A 97 16.10 -10.19 3.92
N ASN A 98 15.00 -10.48 3.21
CA ASN A 98 13.79 -11.04 3.81
C ASN A 98 13.94 -12.52 4.19
N LEU A 99 14.76 -13.29 3.47
CA LEU A 99 15.04 -14.69 3.82
C LEU A 99 16.06 -14.83 4.97
N ARG A 100 16.94 -13.85 5.17
CA ARG A 100 17.89 -13.80 6.29
C ARG A 100 17.29 -13.40 7.63
N ARG A 101 16.21 -12.62 7.61
CA ARG A 101 15.50 -12.20 8.82
C ARG A 101 14.32 -13.13 9.05
N ASP A 102 13.90 -13.30 10.30
CA ASP A 102 12.68 -14.03 10.65
C ASP A 102 11.41 -13.24 10.23
N THR A 103 11.26 -13.05 8.92
CA THR A 103 10.17 -12.33 8.29
C THR A 103 9.05 -13.28 7.92
N VAL A 104 7.95 -12.74 7.41
CA VAL A 104 6.84 -13.54 6.93
C VAL A 104 7.28 -14.52 5.82
N LEU A 105 8.25 -14.16 4.98
CA LEU A 105 8.72 -15.01 3.88
C LEU A 105 9.56 -16.20 4.38
N SER A 106 10.47 -15.98 5.33
CA SER A 106 11.32 -17.03 5.90
C SER A 106 10.51 -18.11 6.64
N LYS A 107 9.30 -17.77 7.10
CA LYS A 107 8.39 -18.74 7.72
C LYS A 107 7.92 -19.84 6.76
N TYR A 108 7.92 -19.61 5.45
CA TYR A 108 7.40 -20.57 4.47
C TYR A 108 8.49 -21.22 3.61
N VAL A 109 9.73 -20.76 3.70
CA VAL A 109 10.84 -21.20 2.84
C VAL A 109 12.03 -21.52 3.74
N ARG A 110 12.63 -22.70 3.58
CA ARG A 110 13.81 -23.12 4.35
C ARG A 110 15.06 -23.13 3.47
N PRO A 111 16.22 -22.74 4.02
CA PRO A 111 17.50 -23.02 3.37
C PRO A 111 17.77 -24.53 3.42
N ALA A 112 18.39 -25.07 2.37
CA ALA A 112 18.83 -26.47 2.30
C ALA A 112 20.13 -26.73 3.08
N GLU A 113 20.97 -25.71 3.24
CA GLU A 113 22.23 -25.76 3.98
C GLU A 113 22.16 -24.76 5.15
N GLU A 114 22.53 -25.21 6.36
CA GLU A 114 22.49 -24.35 7.57
C GLU A 114 23.60 -23.28 7.60
N ASP A 115 24.70 -23.45 6.84
CA ASP A 115 25.91 -22.61 6.95
C ASP A 115 26.52 -22.11 5.62
N GLY A 116 25.85 -22.31 4.48
CA GLY A 116 26.43 -22.00 3.16
C GLY A 116 26.29 -20.53 2.73
N ALA A 117 27.38 -19.94 2.22
CA ALA A 117 27.51 -18.56 1.74
C ALA A 117 26.23 -17.94 1.14
N ALA A 118 25.90 -16.73 1.60
CA ALA A 118 24.67 -15.99 1.31
C ALA A 118 24.27 -15.84 -0.17
N GLU A 119 25.23 -16.06 -1.08
CA GLU A 119 25.06 -15.92 -2.52
C GLU A 119 24.62 -17.22 -3.21
N SER A 120 24.88 -18.38 -2.61
CA SER A 120 24.55 -19.71 -3.16
C SER A 120 23.53 -20.47 -2.33
N ALA A 121 22.91 -19.84 -1.33
CA ALA A 121 21.89 -20.46 -0.51
C ALA A 121 20.73 -20.99 -1.38
N ARG A 122 20.51 -22.31 -1.30
CA ARG A 122 19.40 -22.99 -1.97
C ARG A 122 18.20 -23.04 -1.05
N TYR A 123 17.03 -22.80 -1.60
CA TYR A 123 15.79 -22.69 -0.84
C TYR A 123 14.75 -23.69 -1.34
N TYR A 124 13.98 -24.26 -0.41
CA TYR A 124 12.86 -25.15 -0.70
C TYR A 124 11.65 -24.82 0.18
N ILE A 125 10.47 -25.26 -0.24
CA ILE A 125 9.22 -25.13 0.53
C ILE A 125 8.94 -26.48 1.19
N PRO A 126 8.99 -26.59 2.52
CA PRO A 126 8.72 -27.86 3.18
C PRO A 126 7.23 -28.24 3.02
N GLU A 127 6.97 -29.54 2.91
CA GLU A 127 5.64 -30.05 2.56
C GLU A 127 4.54 -29.63 3.54
N ASP A 128 4.87 -29.54 4.83
CA ASP A 128 3.98 -29.09 5.91
C ASP A 128 3.42 -27.69 5.68
N ARG A 129 4.19 -26.82 5.01
CA ARG A 129 3.84 -25.39 4.79
C ARG A 129 3.38 -25.09 3.37
N ARG A 130 3.49 -26.06 2.46
CA ARG A 130 3.19 -25.90 1.03
C ARG A 130 1.78 -25.37 0.77
N ALA A 131 0.78 -26.01 1.37
CA ALA A 131 -0.63 -25.63 1.20
C ALA A 131 -0.92 -24.23 1.75
N THR A 132 -0.34 -23.91 2.91
CA THR A 132 -0.51 -22.60 3.58
C THR A 132 0.19 -21.48 2.81
N ALA A 133 1.40 -21.74 2.30
CA ALA A 133 2.17 -20.80 1.50
C ALA A 133 1.43 -20.44 0.20
N LEU A 134 0.89 -21.43 -0.51
CA LEU A 134 0.10 -21.20 -1.72
C LEU A 134 -1.19 -20.40 -1.46
N LYS A 135 -1.91 -20.73 -0.38
CA LYS A 135 -3.13 -19.99 -0.02
C LYS A 135 -2.80 -18.53 0.30
N ARG A 136 -1.68 -18.28 0.98
CA ARG A 136 -1.24 -16.93 1.37
C ARG A 136 -0.70 -16.10 0.21
N TYR A 137 0.08 -16.72 -0.67
CA TYR A 137 0.75 -16.06 -1.79
C TYR A 137 0.03 -16.28 -3.12
N LYS A 138 -1.32 -16.32 -3.10
CA LYS A 138 -2.09 -16.29 -4.33
C LYS A 138 -1.74 -15.03 -5.12
N PRO A 139 -1.54 -15.13 -6.45
CA PRO A 139 -1.23 -13.97 -7.26
C PRO A 139 -2.40 -12.99 -7.25
N LEU A 140 -2.07 -11.71 -7.16
CA LEU A 140 -3.04 -10.64 -7.27
C LEU A 140 -3.44 -10.48 -8.74
N HIS A 141 -4.74 -10.51 -9.02
CA HIS A 141 -5.25 -10.23 -10.36
C HIS A 141 -4.90 -8.78 -10.74
N GLY A 142 -4.15 -8.60 -11.82
CA GLY A 142 -3.73 -7.28 -12.33
C GLY A 142 -2.33 -6.79 -11.89
N GLY A 143 -1.66 -7.46 -10.95
CA GLY A 143 -0.28 -7.14 -10.57
C GLY A 143 -0.05 -5.66 -10.24
N ILE A 144 0.90 -5.00 -10.90
CA ILE A 144 1.18 -3.58 -10.65
C ILE A 144 0.04 -2.66 -11.15
N ALA A 145 -0.74 -3.11 -12.14
CA ALA A 145 -1.86 -2.33 -12.66
C ALA A 145 -2.96 -2.15 -11.60
N SER A 146 -3.13 -3.13 -10.69
CA SER A 146 -4.09 -2.97 -9.59
C SER A 146 -3.63 -1.90 -8.59
N LEU A 147 -2.32 -1.77 -8.33
CA LEU A 147 -1.80 -0.67 -7.51
C LEU A 147 -2.05 0.69 -8.15
N ILE A 148 -1.82 0.80 -9.47
CA ILE A 148 -2.11 2.04 -10.22
C ILE A 148 -3.61 2.35 -10.16
N GLY A 149 -4.47 1.34 -10.33
CA GLY A 149 -5.92 1.48 -10.19
C GLY A 149 -6.33 1.96 -8.79
N ILE A 150 -5.74 1.40 -7.73
CA ILE A 150 -6.00 1.84 -6.35
C ILE A 150 -5.52 3.28 -6.14
N LEU A 151 -4.35 3.66 -6.68
CA LEU A 151 -3.88 5.04 -6.61
C LEU A 151 -4.88 6.01 -7.24
N ILE A 152 -5.32 5.72 -8.47
CA ILE A 152 -6.30 6.54 -9.19
C ILE A 152 -7.61 6.62 -8.41
N ALA A 153 -8.09 5.48 -7.87
CA ALA A 153 -9.29 5.44 -7.06
C ALA A 153 -9.16 6.26 -5.77
N CYS A 154 -8.03 6.18 -5.06
CA CYS A 154 -7.76 6.99 -3.87
C CYS A 154 -7.72 8.49 -4.19
N VAL A 155 -7.09 8.87 -5.30
CA VAL A 155 -7.03 10.27 -5.75
C VAL A 155 -8.43 10.76 -6.12
N ALA A 156 -9.18 10.01 -6.91
CA ALA A 156 -10.55 10.36 -7.29
C ALA A 156 -11.46 10.46 -6.06
N LEU A 157 -11.38 9.50 -5.14
CA LEU A 157 -12.12 9.53 -3.88
C LEU A 157 -11.76 10.75 -3.04
N CYS A 158 -10.47 11.09 -2.95
CA CYS A 158 -10.02 12.28 -2.24
C CYS A 158 -10.65 13.56 -2.82
N PHE A 159 -10.60 13.73 -4.15
CA PHE A 159 -11.24 14.88 -4.81
C PHE A 159 -12.75 14.92 -4.61
N ILE A 160 -13.44 13.77 -4.71
CA ILE A 160 -14.88 13.68 -4.47
C ILE A 160 -15.21 14.09 -3.03
N LEU A 161 -14.52 13.54 -2.04
CA LEU A 161 -14.76 13.84 -0.64
C LEU A 161 -14.48 15.30 -0.33
N LEU A 162 -13.37 15.85 -0.83
CA LEU A 162 -13.02 17.27 -0.64
C LEU A 162 -14.03 18.21 -1.32
N TYR A 163 -14.58 17.83 -2.47
CA TYR A 163 -15.61 18.59 -3.16
C TYR A 163 -16.92 18.67 -2.35
N TYR A 164 -17.33 17.58 -1.70
CA TYR A 164 -18.54 17.54 -0.88
C TYR A 164 -18.35 17.98 0.57
N THR A 165 -17.12 18.15 1.04
CA THR A 165 -16.80 18.69 2.37
C THR A 165 -17.64 19.91 2.75
N PRO A 166 -17.72 21.00 1.96
CA PRO A 166 -18.48 22.19 2.35
C PRO A 166 -19.96 21.90 2.59
N ASP A 167 -20.58 21.07 1.76
CA ASP A 167 -21.99 20.71 1.90
C ASP A 167 -22.22 19.84 3.14
N VAL A 168 -21.34 18.88 3.42
CA VAL A 168 -21.39 18.04 4.63
C VAL A 168 -21.25 18.88 5.90
N VAL A 169 -20.34 19.86 5.91
CA VAL A 169 -20.13 20.77 7.04
C VAL A 169 -21.38 21.62 7.27
N ARG A 170 -21.99 22.16 6.21
CA ARG A 170 -23.25 22.95 6.31
C ARG A 170 -24.43 22.12 6.78
N LEU A 171 -24.57 20.89 6.29
CA LEU A 171 -25.60 19.96 6.74
C LEU A 171 -25.44 19.61 8.22
N ALA A 172 -24.20 19.39 8.68
CA ALA A 172 -23.91 19.14 10.09
C ALA A 172 -24.25 20.35 10.97
N ASP A 173 -23.93 21.58 10.52
CA ASP A 173 -24.28 22.83 11.23
C ASP A 173 -25.81 22.96 11.39
N ASN A 174 -26.56 22.76 10.30
CA ASN A 174 -28.02 22.82 10.31
C ASN A 174 -28.65 21.74 11.19
N ALA A 175 -28.12 20.51 11.16
CA ALA A 175 -28.62 19.41 11.99
C ALA A 175 -28.42 19.68 13.48
N ILE A 176 -27.28 20.27 13.87
CA ILE A 176 -27.05 20.70 15.26
C ILE A 176 -28.06 21.79 15.65
N GLY A 177 -28.36 22.72 14.75
CA GLY A 177 -29.38 23.75 14.96
C GLY A 177 -30.80 23.21 15.13
N LEU A 178 -31.13 22.05 14.56
CA LEU A 178 -32.45 21.41 14.72
C LEU A 178 -32.60 20.62 16.04
N ILE A 179 -31.47 20.19 16.61
CA ILE A 179 -31.45 19.37 17.86
C ILE A 179 -31.37 20.26 19.10
N LYS A 180 -30.85 21.49 18.97
CA LYS A 180 -30.83 22.52 20.02
C LYS A 180 -32.14 23.30 20.05
#